data_AF-A0A8J2ST79-F1
#
_entry.id   AF-A0A8J2ST79-F1
#
_cell.length_a   1.000
_cell.length_b   1.000
_cell.length_c   1.000
_cell.angle_alpha   90.00
_cell.angle_beta   90.00
_cell.angle_gamma   90.00
#
_symmetry.space_group_name_H-M   'P 1'
#
loop_
_entity.id
_entity.type
_entity.pdbx_description
1 polymer ?
#
loop_
_entity_poly.entity_id
_entity_poly.type
_entity_poly.pdbx_seq_one_letter_code
_entity_poly.pdbx_strand_id
1 'polypeptide(L)'
;MFLHSNVEHLLSNLCALYNHGCHVEEGHGWWRTLLVYVLSGIGGNFLAAYMEGPASNIVAVGASGAICGLEAARVVDAVRHLGARPEEVLRDIVIREVLNKRLGNIDVHGHVGGYLTGFVAGAAFGRRLVLERDAKGGLRVVDRPLLGFLL
;
A
#
# COMPACT_ATOMS: atom_id res chain seq x y z
N MET A 1 -10.58 6.29 -5.99
CA MET A 1 -10.71 5.18 -5.01
C MET A 1 -11.88 4.25 -5.30
N PHE A 2 -13.13 4.71 -5.27
CA PHE A 2 -14.30 3.81 -5.38
C PHE A 2 -14.91 3.74 -6.79
N LEU A 3 -14.85 4.85 -7.52
CA LEU A 3 -15.28 4.90 -8.92
C LEU A 3 -14.26 4.18 -9.81
N HIS A 4 -14.74 3.56 -10.90
CA HIS A 4 -13.93 2.83 -11.88
C HIS A 4 -14.39 3.19 -13.30
N SER A 5 -13.47 3.22 -14.25
CA SER A 5 -13.75 3.65 -15.63
C SER A 5 -14.53 2.62 -16.45
N ASN A 6 -14.39 1.33 -16.12
CA ASN A 6 -15.11 0.22 -16.76
C ASN A 6 -15.07 -1.03 -15.86
N VAL A 7 -15.77 -2.09 -16.28
CA VAL A 7 -15.87 -3.35 -15.52
C VAL A 7 -14.53 -4.06 -15.43
N GLU A 8 -13.73 -4.10 -16.50
CA GLU A 8 -12.42 -4.75 -16.49
C GLU A 8 -11.47 -4.09 -15.49
N HIS A 9 -11.47 -2.76 -15.42
CA HIS A 9 -10.70 -1.99 -14.45
C HIS A 9 -11.19 -2.20 -13.01
N LEU A 10 -12.50 -2.34 -12.79
CA LEU A 10 -13.03 -2.73 -11.49
C LEU A 10 -12.54 -4.13 -11.09
N LEU A 11 -12.69 -5.12 -11.96
CA LEU A 11 -12.31 -6.50 -11.68
C LEU A 11 -10.80 -6.63 -11.43
N SER A 12 -9.96 -5.96 -12.21
CA SER A 12 -8.51 -5.98 -12.01
C SER A 12 -8.12 -5.36 -10.65
N ASN A 13 -8.74 -4.24 -10.28
CA ASN A 13 -8.52 -3.63 -8.97
C ASN A 13 -9.05 -4.48 -7.82
N LEU A 14 -10.17 -5.18 -7.96
CA LEU A 14 -10.69 -6.10 -6.94
C LEU A 14 -9.75 -7.29 -6.75
N CYS A 15 -9.26 -7.90 -7.82
CA CYS A 15 -8.27 -8.98 -7.76
C CYS A 15 -6.98 -8.51 -7.10
N ALA A 16 -6.47 -7.33 -7.47
CA ALA A 16 -5.28 -6.76 -6.88
C ALA A 16 -5.50 -6.41 -5.39
N LEU A 17 -6.64 -5.80 -5.05
CA LEU A 17 -6.98 -5.48 -3.66
C LEU A 17 -7.11 -6.75 -2.82
N TYR A 18 -7.71 -7.82 -3.33
CA TYR A 18 -7.76 -9.10 -2.63
C TYR A 18 -6.35 -9.64 -2.38
N ASN A 19 -5.51 -9.72 -3.42
CA ASN A 19 -4.16 -10.27 -3.31
C ASN A 19 -3.25 -9.47 -2.36
N HIS A 20 -3.21 -8.15 -2.51
CA HIS A 20 -2.32 -7.29 -1.73
C HIS A 20 -2.93 -6.91 -0.38
N GLY A 21 -4.23 -6.65 -0.34
CA GLY A 21 -4.97 -6.31 0.87
C GLY A 21 -4.98 -7.45 1.88
N CYS A 22 -5.34 -8.67 1.48
CA CYS A 22 -5.34 -9.82 2.39
C CYS A 22 -3.94 -10.08 2.96
N HIS A 23 -2.89 -9.98 2.14
CA HIS A 23 -1.51 -10.17 2.61
C HIS A 23 -1.10 -9.12 3.67
N VAL A 24 -1.45 -7.85 3.47
CA VAL A 24 -1.18 -6.81 4.47
C VAL A 24 -2.04 -7.02 5.71
N GLU A 25 -3.33 -7.34 5.54
CA GLU A 25 -4.28 -7.62 6.62
C GLU A 25 -3.88 -8.79 7.51
N GLU A 26 -3.32 -9.87 6.96
CA GLU A 26 -2.78 -10.99 7.74
C GLU A 26 -1.68 -10.54 8.72
N GLY A 27 -0.86 -9.56 8.32
CA GLY A 27 0.19 -9.01 9.17
C GLY A 27 -0.26 -7.86 10.08
N HIS A 28 -1.17 -7.01 9.60
CA HIS A 28 -1.51 -5.73 10.20
C HIS A 28 -2.84 -5.78 10.94
N GLY A 29 -3.71 -6.73 10.64
CA GLY A 29 -5.11 -6.67 11.00
C GLY A 29 -5.88 -5.63 10.17
N TRP A 30 -7.17 -5.87 10.04
CA TRP A 30 -8.08 -5.19 9.12
C TRP A 30 -8.04 -3.65 9.24
N TRP A 31 -8.01 -3.11 10.47
CA TRP A 31 -8.11 -1.68 10.68
C TRP A 31 -6.88 -0.92 10.20
N ARG A 32 -5.68 -1.47 10.43
CA ARG A 32 -4.43 -0.86 9.99
C ARG A 32 -4.27 -0.95 8.48
N THR A 33 -4.69 -2.06 7.87
CA THR A 33 -4.76 -2.19 6.41
C THR A 33 -5.70 -1.17 5.80
N LEU A 34 -6.88 -0.96 6.40
CA LEU A 34 -7.83 0.06 5.97
C LEU A 34 -7.24 1.46 6.06
N LEU A 35 -6.56 1.79 7.15
CA LEU A 35 -5.89 3.10 7.31
C LEU A 35 -4.84 3.34 6.22
N VAL A 36 -3.96 2.35 5.97
CA VAL A 36 -2.96 2.45 4.89
C VAL A 36 -3.65 2.63 3.54
N TYR A 37 -4.66 1.81 3.22
CA TYR A 37 -5.40 1.89 1.96
C TYR A 37 -6.05 3.27 1.75
N VAL A 38 -6.77 3.78 2.76
CA VAL A 38 -7.48 5.07 2.66
C VAL A 38 -6.49 6.23 2.55
N LEU A 39 -5.46 6.26 3.39
CA LEU A 39 -4.45 7.33 3.34
C LEU A 39 -3.72 7.34 2.01
N SER A 40 -3.32 6.16 1.49
CA SER A 40 -2.68 6.05 0.19
C SER A 40 -3.58 6.46 -0.97
N GLY A 41 -4.86 6.11 -0.92
CA GLY A 41 -5.81 6.57 -1.93
C GLY A 41 -6.00 8.09 -1.91
N ILE A 42 -6.02 8.72 -0.73
CA ILE A 42 -6.06 10.18 -0.59
C ILE A 42 -4.78 10.81 -1.14
N GLY A 43 -3.61 10.30 -0.71
CA GLY A 43 -2.30 10.81 -1.14
C GLY A 43 -2.07 10.68 -2.64
N GLY A 44 -2.47 9.55 -3.22
CA GLY A 44 -2.47 9.32 -4.67
C GLY A 44 -3.32 10.35 -5.42
N ASN A 45 -4.61 10.47 -5.07
CA ASN A 45 -5.50 11.42 -5.74
C ASN A 45 -5.02 12.88 -5.56
N PHE A 46 -4.46 13.23 -4.39
CA PHE A 46 -3.93 14.56 -4.14
C PHE A 46 -2.72 14.86 -5.03
N LEU A 47 -1.76 13.92 -5.12
CA LEU A 47 -0.59 14.12 -5.97
C LEU A 47 -0.96 14.18 -7.45
N ALA A 48 -1.90 13.33 -7.90
CA ALA A 48 -2.43 13.40 -9.25
C ALA A 48 -3.09 14.75 -9.55
N ALA A 49 -4.00 15.20 -8.69
CA ALA A 49 -4.69 16.49 -8.86
C ALA A 49 -3.71 17.67 -8.90
N TYR A 50 -2.65 17.64 -8.08
CA TYR A 50 -1.63 18.68 -8.05
C TYR A 50 -0.75 18.69 -9.30
N MET A 51 -0.33 17.52 -9.78
CA MET A 51 0.62 17.40 -10.90
C MET A 51 -0.03 17.54 -12.26
N GLU A 52 -1.26 17.08 -12.43
CA GLU A 52 -1.95 17.08 -13.72
C GLU A 52 -2.60 18.42 -14.05
N GLY A 53 -3.02 19.16 -13.03
CA GLY A 53 -3.66 20.48 -13.19
C GLY A 53 -5.07 20.42 -13.82
N PRO A 54 -5.76 21.57 -13.85
CA PRO A 54 -7.19 21.64 -14.21
C PRO A 54 -7.50 21.40 -15.70
N ALA A 55 -6.48 21.36 -16.57
CA ALA A 55 -6.64 21.16 -18.02
C ALA A 55 -6.30 19.72 -18.46
N SER A 56 -5.98 18.82 -17.53
CA SER A 56 -5.66 17.43 -17.84
C SER A 56 -6.91 16.65 -18.29
N ASN A 57 -6.74 15.83 -19.33
CA ASN A 57 -7.74 14.85 -19.75
C ASN A 57 -7.55 13.50 -19.03
N ILE A 58 -6.54 13.36 -18.18
CA ILE A 58 -6.33 12.17 -17.36
C ILE A 58 -7.28 12.26 -16.17
N VAL A 59 -8.09 11.22 -15.99
CA VAL A 59 -9.04 11.13 -14.87
C VAL A 59 -8.46 10.16 -13.85
N ALA A 60 -8.05 10.69 -12.70
CA ALA A 60 -7.65 9.90 -11.54
C ALA A 60 -8.87 9.15 -10.96
N VAL A 61 -9.13 7.94 -11.48
CA VAL A 61 -10.26 7.08 -11.10
C VAL A 61 -9.77 5.66 -10.83
N GLY A 62 -10.39 4.96 -9.88
CA GLY A 62 -10.00 3.60 -9.49
C GLY A 62 -9.37 3.49 -8.11
N ALA A 63 -9.16 2.25 -7.67
CA ALA A 63 -8.52 1.91 -6.41
C ALA A 63 -6.99 1.74 -6.52
N SER A 64 -6.45 1.73 -7.74
CA SER A 64 -5.06 1.36 -8.01
C SER A 64 -4.04 2.17 -7.22
N GLY A 65 -4.20 3.49 -7.05
CA GLY A 65 -3.32 4.30 -6.20
C GLY A 65 -3.33 3.88 -4.72
N ALA A 66 -4.49 3.51 -4.19
CA ALA A 66 -4.59 2.97 -2.83
C ALA A 66 -3.90 1.59 -2.71
N ILE A 67 -4.03 0.75 -3.74
CA ILE A 67 -3.38 -0.57 -3.83
C ILE A 67 -1.86 -0.44 -3.94
N CYS A 68 -1.35 0.54 -4.71
CA CYS A 68 0.08 0.88 -4.75
C CYS A 68 0.59 1.17 -3.32
N GLY A 69 -0.22 1.82 -2.50
CA GLY A 69 0.10 2.06 -1.10
C GLY A 69 0.22 0.80 -0.26
N LEU A 70 -0.65 -0.19 -0.47
CA LEU A 70 -0.56 -1.50 0.19
C LEU A 70 0.70 -2.26 -0.24
N GLU A 71 1.07 -2.20 -1.52
CA GLU A 71 2.34 -2.76 -1.98
C GLU A 71 3.56 -2.08 -1.35
N ALA A 72 3.53 -0.75 -1.21
CA ALA A 72 4.59 -0.03 -0.50
C ALA A 72 4.67 -0.44 0.98
N ALA A 73 3.54 -0.67 1.65
CA ALA A 73 3.53 -1.20 3.02
C ALA A 73 4.16 -2.61 3.09
N ARG A 74 3.93 -3.47 2.09
CA ARG A 74 4.62 -4.78 1.99
C ARG A 74 6.13 -4.66 1.85
N VAL A 75 6.62 -3.63 1.14
CA VAL A 75 8.07 -3.34 1.07
C VAL A 75 8.59 -2.99 2.47
N VAL A 76 7.88 -2.12 3.21
CA VAL A 76 8.23 -1.77 4.58
C VAL A 76 8.30 -3.01 5.48
N ASP A 77 7.31 -3.90 5.38
CA ASP A 77 7.32 -5.16 6.12
C ASP A 77 8.51 -6.03 5.76
N ALA A 78 8.79 -6.20 4.47
CA ALA A 78 9.88 -7.04 4.01
C ALA A 78 11.25 -6.51 4.46
N VAL A 79 11.43 -5.19 4.54
CA VAL A 79 12.66 -4.58 5.07
C VAL A 79 12.78 -4.75 6.59
N ARG A 80 11.67 -4.80 7.32
CA ARG A 80 11.66 -4.88 8.79
C ARG A 80 11.90 -6.28 9.35
N HIS A 81 11.58 -7.32 8.58
CA HIS A 81 11.54 -8.69 9.10
C HIS A 81 12.61 -9.56 8.44
N LEU A 82 13.49 -10.14 9.25
CA LEU A 82 14.54 -11.03 8.77
C LEU A 82 13.95 -12.23 8.01
N GLY A 83 14.59 -12.57 6.89
CA GLY A 83 14.17 -13.68 6.03
C GLY A 83 13.13 -13.31 4.96
N ALA A 84 12.59 -12.09 4.97
CA ALA A 84 11.79 -11.58 3.88
C ALA A 84 12.66 -11.09 2.70
N ARG A 85 12.03 -10.95 1.53
CA ARG A 85 12.67 -10.61 0.25
C ARG A 85 12.07 -9.33 -0.34
N PRO A 86 12.49 -8.14 0.14
CA PRO A 86 11.95 -6.87 -0.36
C PRO A 86 12.17 -6.67 -1.87
N GLU A 87 13.23 -7.26 -2.43
CA GLU A 87 13.53 -7.25 -3.86
C GLU A 87 12.46 -7.94 -4.71
N GLU A 88 11.80 -8.99 -4.18
CA GLU A 88 10.71 -9.66 -4.89
C GLU A 88 9.47 -8.76 -4.93
N VAL A 89 9.14 -8.08 -3.83
CA VAL A 89 8.03 -7.12 -3.77
C VAL A 89 8.29 -5.94 -4.71
N LEU A 90 9.52 -5.40 -4.71
CA LEU A 90 9.92 -4.32 -5.61
C LEU A 90 9.88 -4.74 -7.09
N ARG A 91 10.33 -5.96 -7.40
CA ARG A 91 10.25 -6.51 -8.75
C ARG A 91 8.80 -6.61 -9.21
N ASP A 92 7.90 -7.11 -8.36
CA ASP A 92 6.48 -7.26 -8.70
C ASP A 92 5.82 -5.89 -8.95
N ILE A 93 6.15 -4.87 -8.12
CA ILE A 93 5.78 -3.46 -8.35
C ILE A 93 6.23 -2.98 -9.73
N VAL A 94 7.53 -3.15 -10.05
CA VAL A 94 8.10 -2.68 -11.32
C VAL A 94 7.44 -3.37 -12.52
N ILE A 95 7.26 -4.70 -12.46
CA ILE A 95 6.59 -5.46 -13.52
C ILE A 95 5.16 -4.94 -13.71
N ARG A 96 4.41 -4.76 -12.62
CA ARG A 96 3.03 -4.27 -12.66
C ARG A 96 2.94 -2.88 -13.29
N GLU A 97 3.77 -1.94 -12.88
CA GLU A 97 3.77 -0.57 -13.43
C GLU A 97 4.16 -0.53 -14.91
N VAL A 98 5.15 -1.34 -15.31
CA VAL A 98 5.55 -1.45 -16.73
C VAL A 98 4.42 -2.05 -17.57
N LEU A 99 3.78 -3.12 -17.10
CA LEU A 99 2.66 -3.75 -17.81
C LEU A 99 1.46 -2.83 -17.90
N ASN A 100 1.10 -2.19 -16.79
CA ASN A 100 0.05 -1.19 -16.75
C ASN A 100 0.33 -0.12 -17.81
N LYS A 101 1.49 0.56 -17.75
CA LYS A 101 1.82 1.65 -18.67
C LYS A 101 1.79 1.23 -20.16
N ARG A 102 2.10 -0.03 -20.47
CA ARG A 102 2.04 -0.57 -21.84
C ARG A 102 0.62 -0.87 -22.32
N LEU A 103 -0.29 -1.21 -21.41
CA LEU A 103 -1.64 -1.69 -21.74
C LEU A 103 -2.71 -0.61 -21.65
N GLY A 104 -2.42 0.57 -21.08
CA GLY A 104 -3.42 1.63 -20.95
C GLY A 104 -2.89 3.02 -20.62
N ASN A 105 -3.80 4.00 -20.61
CA ASN A 105 -3.52 5.37 -20.18
C ASN A 105 -3.77 5.50 -18.68
N ILE A 106 -2.71 5.40 -17.88
CA ILE A 106 -2.79 5.33 -16.42
C ILE A 106 -2.28 6.61 -15.79
N ASP A 107 -2.94 7.00 -14.71
CA ASP A 107 -2.52 8.06 -13.80
C ASP A 107 -1.25 7.62 -13.03
N VAL A 108 -0.09 7.92 -13.61
CA VAL A 108 1.22 7.63 -13.01
C VAL A 108 1.41 8.43 -11.73
N HIS A 109 0.91 9.66 -11.67
CA HIS A 109 1.06 10.52 -10.49
C HIS A 109 0.26 9.97 -9.31
N GLY A 110 -0.95 9.46 -9.56
CA GLY A 110 -1.78 8.78 -8.58
C GLY A 110 -1.11 7.53 -8.02
N HIS A 111 -0.44 6.74 -8.87
CA HIS A 111 0.33 5.58 -8.42
C HIS A 111 1.53 6.00 -7.56
N VAL A 112 2.32 6.98 -8.02
CA VAL A 112 3.47 7.51 -7.27
C VAL A 112 3.04 8.05 -5.90
N GLY A 113 1.97 8.84 -5.85
CA GLY A 113 1.45 9.38 -4.59
C GLY A 113 0.95 8.27 -3.66
N GLY A 114 0.29 7.26 -4.23
CA GLY A 114 -0.10 6.04 -3.53
C GLY A 114 1.07 5.33 -2.87
N TYR A 115 2.14 5.06 -3.63
CA TYR A 115 3.36 4.42 -3.11
C TYR A 115 4.03 5.25 -2.00
N LEU A 116 4.22 6.55 -2.21
CA LEU A 116 4.86 7.44 -1.23
C LEU A 116 4.08 7.48 0.08
N THR A 117 2.76 7.73 -0.01
CA THR A 117 1.91 7.78 1.18
C THR A 117 1.80 6.41 1.85
N GLY A 118 1.73 5.33 1.08
CA GLY A 118 1.67 3.96 1.62
C GLY A 118 2.95 3.51 2.28
N PHE A 119 4.11 3.92 1.76
CA PHE A 119 5.39 3.66 2.42
C PHE A 119 5.44 4.33 3.80
N VAL A 120 5.03 5.61 3.88
CA VAL A 120 4.99 6.34 5.15
C VAL A 120 3.94 5.76 6.11
N ALA A 121 2.73 5.48 5.62
CA ALA A 121 1.65 4.91 6.43
C ALA A 121 1.99 3.49 6.90
N GLY A 122 2.56 2.66 6.03
CA GLY A 122 3.07 1.33 6.38
C GLY A 122 4.22 1.41 7.38
N ALA A 123 5.09 2.41 7.27
CA ALA A 123 6.11 2.63 8.29
C ALA A 123 5.49 3.04 9.64
N ALA A 124 4.51 3.93 9.64
CA ALA A 124 3.88 4.43 10.86
C ALA A 124 3.03 3.37 11.57
N PHE A 125 2.12 2.74 10.84
CA PHE A 125 1.10 1.84 11.39
C PHE A 125 1.45 0.37 11.22
N GLY A 126 2.35 0.04 10.30
CA GLY A 126 2.59 -1.35 9.93
C GLY A 126 3.27 -2.19 11.00
N ARG A 127 3.21 -3.50 10.78
CA ARG A 127 3.70 -4.49 11.74
C ARG A 127 5.17 -4.23 12.04
N ARG A 128 5.52 -4.25 13.33
CA ARG A 128 6.90 -4.12 13.79
C ARG A 128 7.12 -5.10 14.92
N LEU A 129 7.63 -6.26 14.55
CA LEU A 129 7.93 -7.32 15.50
C LEU A 129 9.20 -7.00 16.29
N VAL A 130 9.07 -6.93 17.61
CA VAL A 130 10.19 -6.72 18.54
C VAL A 130 10.25 -7.86 19.55
N LEU A 131 11.44 -8.15 20.04
CA LEU A 131 11.63 -9.09 21.14
C LEU A 131 11.51 -8.34 22.47
N GLU A 132 10.53 -8.72 23.28
CA GLU A 132 10.36 -8.24 24.64
C GLU A 132 10.64 -9.37 25.63
N ARG A 133 11.20 -9.03 26.81
CA ARG A 133 11.25 -9.97 27.93
C ARG A 133 9.91 -9.97 28.66
N ASP A 134 9.39 -11.15 28.95
CA ASP A 134 8.24 -11.32 29.83
C ASP A 134 8.63 -11.14 31.31
N ALA A 135 7.63 -11.13 32.20
CA ALA A 135 7.82 -10.98 33.64
C ALA A 135 8.65 -12.12 34.29
N LYS A 136 8.80 -13.26 33.60
CA LYS A 136 9.58 -14.42 34.04
C LYS A 136 10.98 -14.44 33.39
N GLY A 137 11.33 -13.42 32.60
CA GLY A 137 12.61 -13.31 31.91
C GLY A 137 12.69 -14.02 30.55
N GLY A 138 11.61 -14.68 30.10
CA GLY A 138 11.52 -15.32 28.78
C GLY A 138 11.42 -14.31 27.64
N LEU A 139 11.89 -14.66 26.44
CA LEU A 139 11.75 -13.79 25.25
C LEU A 139 10.44 -14.10 24.52
N ARG A 140 9.69 -13.05 24.18
CA ARG A 140 8.49 -13.13 23.35
C ARG A 140 8.57 -12.15 22.19
N VAL A 141 8.01 -12.52 21.05
CA VAL A 141 7.83 -11.63 19.91
C VAL A 141 6.51 -10.87 20.09
N VAL A 142 6.57 -9.54 20.00
CA VAL A 142 5.40 -8.66 20.16
C VAL A 142 5.35 -7.69 18.98
N ASP A 143 4.15 -7.40 18.47
CA ASP A 143 3.93 -6.35 17.48
C ASP A 143 3.84 -4.98 18.15
N ARG A 144 4.72 -4.05 17.77
CA ARG A 144 4.84 -2.69 18.31
C ARG A 144 4.98 -1.67 17.17
N PRO A 145 3.86 -1.33 16.48
CA PRO A 145 3.88 -0.30 15.44
C PRO A 145 4.37 1.04 16.01
N LEU A 146 4.95 1.90 15.14
CA LEU A 146 5.50 3.19 15.57
C LEU A 146 4.41 4.12 16.12
N LEU A 147 3.27 4.16 15.44
CA LEU A 147 2.06 4.87 15.89
C LEU A 147 1.00 3.85 16.28
N GLY A 148 1.23 3.21 17.43
CA GLY A 148 0.30 2.26 18.05
C GLY A 148 -0.61 2.84 19.13
N PHE A 149 -0.41 4.10 19.54
CA PHE A 149 -1.09 4.72 20.69
C PHE A 149 -2.59 4.99 20.50
N LEU A 150 -3.21 4.54 19.41
CA LEU A 150 -4.65 4.66 19.20
C LEU A 150 -5.46 3.40 19.55
N LEU A 151 -4.84 2.29 19.99
CA LEU A 151 -5.54 1.09 20.45
C LEU A 151 -4.76 0.34 21.54
#